data_AF-A0A382BPI4-F1
#
_entry.id   AF-A0A382BPI4-F1
#
_cell.length_a   1.000
_cell.length_b   1.000
_cell.length_c   1.000
_cell.angle_alpha   90.00
_cell.angle_beta   90.00
_cell.angle_gamma   90.00
#
_symmetry.space_group_name_H-M   'P 1'
#
loop_
_entity.id
_entity.type
_entity.pdbx_description
1 polymer ?
#
loop_
_entity_poly.entity_id
_entity_poly.type
_entity_poly.pdbx_seq_one_letter_code
_entity_poly.pdbx_strand_id
1 'polypeptide(L)' 'MSPQKRARQESAIKRTEASILVYEEGLQHCKDDNEKKLLKRKIERAKTTIKNTKII' A
#
# COMPACT_ATOMS: atom_id res chain seq x y z
N MET A 1 17.11 -13.22 9.85
CA MET A 1 15.73 -12.94 10.35
C MET A 1 15.12 -14.22 10.88
N SER A 2 14.50 -14.19 12.06
CA SER A 2 13.75 -15.36 12.56
C SER A 2 12.49 -15.62 11.72
N PRO A 3 11.99 -16.87 11.66
CA PRO A 3 10.76 -17.20 10.93
C PRO A 3 9.55 -16.36 11.37
N GLN A 4 9.42 -16.07 12.67
CA GLN A 4 8.31 -15.22 13.15
C GLN A 4 8.43 -13.77 12.66
N LYS A 5 9.65 -13.24 12.53
CA LYS A 5 9.87 -11.88 12.02
C LYS A 5 9.46 -11.79 10.55
N ARG A 6 9.78 -12.81 9.74
CA ARG A 6 9.35 -12.91 8.33
C ARG A 6 7.83 -12.98 8.20
N ALA A 7 7.15 -13.82 8.99
CA ALA A 7 5.70 -13.94 8.96
C ALA A 7 4.99 -12.61 9.28
N ARG A 8 5.51 -11.85 10.25
CA ARG A 8 4.97 -10.50 10.59
C ARG A 8 5.15 -9.51 9.45
N GLN A 9 6.30 -9.54 8.78
CA GLN A 9 6.61 -8.70 7.64
C GLN A 9 5.70 -9.01 6.45
N GLU A 10 5.51 -10.29 6.12
CA GLU A 10 4.59 -10.73 5.06
C GLU A 10 3.15 -10.31 5.35
N SER A 11 2.69 -10.46 6.60
CA SER A 11 1.37 -9.99 7.01
C SER A 11 1.22 -8.46 6.88
N ALA A 12 2.26 -7.69 7.22
CA ALA A 12 2.26 -6.24 7.03
C ALA A 12 2.23 -5.84 5.55
N ILE A 13 2.97 -6.56 4.70
CA ILE A 13 2.96 -6.36 3.24
C ILE A 13 1.56 -6.64 2.69
N LYS A 14 0.94 -7.78 3.02
CA LYS A 14 -0.41 -8.14 2.56
C LYS A 14 -1.48 -7.11 2.94
N ARG A 15 -1.42 -6.56 4.16
CA ARG A 15 -2.33 -5.48 4.59
C ARG A 15 -2.13 -4.20 3.78
N THR A 16 -0.88 -3.91 3.43
CA THR A 16 -0.54 -2.73 2.62
C THR A 16 -1.00 -2.93 1.17
N GLU A 17 -0.84 -4.14 0.61
CA GLU A 17 -1.34 -4.51 -0.71
C GLU A 17 -2.87 -4.40 -0.80
N ALA A 18 -3.60 -4.87 0.22
CA ALA A 18 -5.05 -4.69 0.30
C ALA A 18 -5.47 -3.21 0.31
N SER A 19 -4.71 -2.36 1.03
CA SER A 19 -4.97 -0.92 1.05
C SER A 19 -4.74 -0.25 -0.30
N ILE A 20 -3.75 -0.72 -1.07
CA ILE A 20 -3.50 -0.24 -2.44
C ILE A 20 -4.71 -0.53 -3.33
N LEU A 21 -5.26 -1.74 -3.29
CA LEU A 21 -6.43 -2.12 -4.09
C LEU A 21 -7.63 -1.21 -3.80
N VAL A 22 -7.92 -0.94 -2.52
CA VAL A 22 -9.00 -0.02 -2.13
C VAL A 22 -8.76 1.40 -2.68
N TYR A 23 -7.52 1.88 -2.68
CA TYR A 23 -7.20 3.20 -3.25
C TYR A 23 -7.29 3.22 -4.78
N GLU A 24 -6.95 2.13 -5.45
CA GLU A 24 -7.08 1.99 -6.91
C GLU A 24 -8.55 1.93 -7.35
N GLU A 25 -9.39 1.16 -6.65
CA GLU A 25 -10.84 1.16 -6.84
C GLU A 25 -11.44 2.55 -6.60
N GLY A 26 -11.06 3.19 -5.49
CA GLY A 26 -11.45 4.57 -5.20
C GLY A 26 -11.04 5.54 -6.30
N LEU A 27 -9.86 5.36 -6.91
CA LEU A 27 -9.38 6.22 -7.99
C LEU A 27 -10.20 6.06 -9.28
N GLN A 28 -10.70 4.86 -9.57
CA GLN A 28 -11.55 4.60 -10.73
C GLN A 28 -12.92 5.28 -10.62
N HIS A 29 -13.48 5.36 -9.40
CA HIS A 29 -14.80 5.95 -9.16
C HIS A 29 -14.77 7.42 -8.74
N CYS A 30 -13.61 7.93 -8.32
CA CYS A 30 -13.44 9.31 -7.89
C CYS A 30 -13.60 10.28 -9.08
N LYS A 31 -14.42 11.32 -8.91
CA LYS A 31 -14.63 12.38 -9.91
C LYS A 31 -13.88 13.66 -9.58
N ASP A 32 -13.51 13.88 -8.32
CA ASP A 32 -12.78 15.06 -7.86
C ASP A 32 -11.27 14.93 -8.11
N ASP A 33 -10.68 15.93 -8.76
CA ASP A 33 -9.27 15.88 -9.15
C ASP A 33 -8.30 16.02 -7.97
N ASN A 34 -8.70 16.67 -6.88
CA ASN A 34 -7.88 16.77 -5.67
C ASN A 34 -7.86 15.44 -4.91
N GLU A 35 -9.01 14.78 -4.79
CA GLU A 35 -9.12 13.43 -4.23
C GLU A 35 -8.35 12.42 -5.07
N LYS A 36 -8.41 12.48 -6.41
CA LYS A 36 -7.59 11.65 -7.30
C LYS A 36 -6.09 11.84 -7.03
N LYS A 37 -5.63 13.10 -6.90
CA LYS A 37 -4.23 13.40 -6.56
C LYS A 37 -3.84 12.82 -5.21
N LEU A 38 -4.74 12.90 -4.22
CA LEU A 38 -4.51 12.34 -2.88
C LEU A 38 -4.42 10.80 -2.92
N LEU A 39 -5.33 10.13 -3.62
CA LEU A 39 -5.33 8.67 -3.77
C LEU A 39 -4.06 8.17 -4.46
N LYS A 40 -3.63 8.82 -5.54
CA LYS A 40 -2.35 8.52 -6.19
C LYS A 40 -1.16 8.63 -5.23
N ARG A 41 -1.10 9.69 -4.42
CA ARG A 41 -0.05 9.84 -3.38
C ARG A 41 -0.09 8.73 -2.33
N LYS A 42 -1.28 8.29 -1.92
CA LYS A 42 -1.44 7.17 -0.96
C LYS A 42 -0.93 5.85 -1.57
N ILE A 43 -1.25 5.58 -2.83
CA ILE A 43 -0.75 4.40 -3.56
C ILE A 43 0.78 4.40 -3.64
N GLU A 44 1.39 5.52 -4.05
CA GLU A 44 2.85 5.62 -4.16
C GLU A 44 3.57 5.46 -2.82
N ARG A 45 3.00 6.04 -1.75
CA ARG A 45 3.51 5.83 -0.38
C ARG A 45 3.40 4.37 0.05
N ALA A 46 2.27 3.72 -0.20
CA ALA A 46 2.06 2.31 0.13
C ALA A 46 3.03 1.37 -0.62
N LYS A 47 3.25 1.62 -1.92
CA LYS A 47 4.26 0.89 -2.73
C LYS A 47 5.67 1.07 -2.15
N THR A 48 6.01 2.30 -1.76
CA THR A 48 7.29 2.60 -1.11
C THR A 48 7.44 1.87 0.23
N THR A 49 6.38 1.84 1.05
CA THR A 49 6.35 1.08 2.32
C THR A 49 6.59 -0.40 2.08
N ILE A 50 5.96 -1.02 1.08
CA ILE A 50 6.19 -2.43 0.75
C ILE A 50 7.66 -2.66 0.35
N LYS A 51 8.21 -1.81 -0.50
CA LYS A 51 9.62 -1.91 -0.93
C LYS A 51 10.57 -1.81 0.26
N ASN A 52 10.40 -0.80 1.11
CA ASN A 52 11.24 -0.60 2.29
C ASN A 52 11.07 -1.74 3.29
N THR A 53 9.84 -2.22 3.46
CA THR A 53 9.55 -3.35 4.33
C THR A 53 10.28 -4.58 3.83
N LYS A 54 10.28 -4.90 2.53
CA LYS A 54 10.99 -6.05 1.92
C LYS A 54 12.53 -5.98 2.01
N ILE A 55 13.10 -4.78 2.14
CA ILE A 55 14.56 -4.57 2.24
C ILE A 55 15.09 -4.87 3.66
N ILE A 56 14.22 -4.83 4.69
CA ILE A 56 14.53 -5.08 6.11
C ILE A 56 14.47 -6.58 6.45
#